data_AF-A0A6A0GVN8-F1
#
_entry.id   AF-A0A6A0GVN8-F1
#
_cell.length_a   1.000
_cell.length_b   1.000
_cell.length_c   1.000
_cell.angle_alpha   90.00
_cell.angle_beta   90.00
_cell.angle_gamma   90.00
#
_symmetry.space_group_name_H-M   'P 1'
#
loop_
_entity.id
_entity.type
_entity.pdbx_description
1 polymer ?
#
loop_
_entity_poly.entity_id
_entity_poly.type
_entity_poly.pdbx_seq_one_letter_code
_entity_poly.pdbx_strand_id
1 'polypeptide(L)'
;MLQGASALSALLPRNKQVFYRYPGSLTTPPCSQAVVWTVFAHTAPVSPAQFRKLNDDIGAPLVDNFRNTQPLNGRTVRALFLDFDS
;
A
#
# COMPACT_ATOMS: atom_id res chain seq x y z
N MET A 1 7.19 11.36 29.08
CA MET A 1 7.23 11.86 27.70
C MET A 1 6.54 10.85 26.80
N LEU A 2 5.31 11.13 26.37
CA LEU A 2 4.59 10.30 25.39
C LEU A 2 4.54 11.10 24.09
N GLN A 3 5.53 10.92 23.22
CA GLN A 3 5.43 11.38 21.83
C GLN A 3 5.14 10.16 20.97
N GLY A 4 4.11 10.23 20.10
CA GLY A 4 4.08 9.33 18.94
C GLY A 4 2.77 8.65 18.58
N ALA A 5 1.59 9.20 18.91
CA ALA A 5 0.38 8.77 18.22
C ALA A 5 0.22 9.61 16.93
N SER A 6 0.77 9.15 15.82
CA SER A 6 0.40 9.68 14.50
C SER A 6 -0.96 9.10 14.10
N ALA A 7 -1.87 9.93 13.60
CA ALA A 7 -3.12 9.44 13.06
C ALA A 7 -2.84 8.49 11.88
N LEU A 8 -3.52 7.35 11.81
CA LEU A 8 -3.39 6.38 10.72
C LEU A 8 -3.61 7.04 9.33
N SER A 9 -4.46 8.06 9.28
CA SER A 9 -4.72 8.86 8.09
C SER A 9 -3.48 9.58 7.54
N ALA A 10 -2.49 9.89 8.40
CA ALA A 10 -1.25 10.52 8.01
C ALA A 10 -0.29 9.57 7.27
N LEU A 11 -0.53 8.25 7.33
CA LEU A 11 0.22 7.25 6.55
C LEU A 11 -0.31 7.09 5.12
N LEU A 12 -1.47 7.67 4.81
CA LEU A 12 -2.07 7.62 3.48
C LEU A 12 -1.54 8.77 2.61
N PRO A 13 -1.63 8.65 1.27
CA PRO A 13 -1.37 9.75 0.36
C PRO A 13 -2.25 10.97 0.71
N ARG A 14 -1.73 12.17 0.46
CA ARG A 14 -2.50 13.41 0.68
C ARG A 14 -3.73 13.47 -0.22
N ASN A 15 -3.55 13.13 -1.50
CA ASN A 15 -4.66 12.98 -2.44
C ASN A 15 -5.10 11.51 -2.51
N LYS A 16 -6.36 11.27 -2.12
CA LYS A 16 -7.02 9.95 -2.09
C LYS A 16 -8.16 9.85 -3.10
N GLN A 17 -8.35 10.86 -3.94
CA GLN A 17 -9.49 10.96 -4.85
C GLN A 17 -9.45 9.88 -5.93
N VAL A 18 -8.26 9.51 -6.39
CA VAL A 18 -8.10 8.51 -7.45
C VAL A 18 -7.46 7.24 -6.90
N PHE A 19 -8.12 6.11 -7.13
CA PHE A 19 -7.60 4.80 -6.75
C PHE A 19 -8.08 3.70 -7.72
N TYR A 20 -7.34 2.60 -7.72
CA TYR A 20 -7.64 1.43 -8.51
C TYR A 20 -8.20 0.32 -7.63
N ARG A 21 -9.19 -0.42 -8.14
CA ARG A 21 -9.82 -1.53 -7.41
C ARG A 21 -9.91 -2.80 -8.24
N TYR A 22 -9.49 -3.93 -7.67
CA TYR A 22 -9.55 -5.24 -8.33
C TYR A 22 -9.51 -6.43 -7.34
N PRO A 23 -10.14 -7.57 -7.66
CA PRO A 23 -9.99 -8.79 -6.87
C PRO A 23 -8.62 -9.44 -7.09
N GLY A 24 -8.00 -9.90 -6.02
CA GLY A 24 -6.69 -10.53 -6.02
C GLY A 24 -6.48 -11.46 -4.83
N SER A 25 -5.23 -11.63 -4.46
CA SER A 25 -4.81 -12.54 -3.40
C SER A 25 -3.88 -11.87 -2.40
N LEU A 26 -3.60 -12.60 -1.33
CA LEU A 26 -2.45 -12.32 -0.47
C LEU A 26 -1.14 -12.40 -1.29
N THR A 27 -0.22 -11.49 -1.02
CA THR A 27 1.11 -11.48 -1.65
C THR A 27 2.12 -12.36 -0.93
N THR A 28 1.75 -12.93 0.21
CA THR A 28 2.50 -13.91 1.00
C THR A 28 1.70 -15.22 1.13
N PRO A 29 2.36 -16.36 1.37
CA PRO A 29 1.66 -17.62 1.65
C PRO A 29 0.58 -17.45 2.74
N PRO A 30 -0.60 -18.08 2.59
CA PRO A 30 -0.96 -19.10 1.59
C PRO A 30 -1.44 -18.56 0.23
N CYS A 31 -1.25 -17.27 -0.08
CA CYS A 31 -1.61 -16.68 -1.38
C CYS A 31 -3.10 -16.79 -1.74
N SER A 32 -3.98 -16.93 -0.74
CA SER A 32 -5.43 -17.11 -0.95
C SER A 32 -6.05 -15.93 -1.71
N GLN A 33 -6.96 -16.23 -2.65
CA GLN A 33 -7.71 -15.24 -3.45
C GLN A 33 -8.89 -14.63 -2.68
N ALA A 34 -8.62 -14.05 -1.52
CA ALA A 34 -9.62 -13.51 -0.61
C ALA A 34 -9.57 -11.97 -0.49
N VAL A 35 -8.77 -11.29 -1.32
CA VAL A 35 -8.50 -9.85 -1.18
C VAL A 35 -9.17 -9.06 -2.30
N VAL A 36 -9.82 -7.95 -1.97
CA VAL A 36 -10.15 -6.89 -2.93
C VAL A 36 -9.18 -5.75 -2.69
N TRP A 37 -8.26 -5.55 -3.63
CA TRP A 37 -7.23 -4.53 -3.54
C TRP A 37 -7.80 -3.15 -3.83
N THR A 38 -7.42 -2.17 -3.01
CA THR A 38 -7.55 -0.74 -3.27
C THR A 38 -6.15 -0.13 -3.30
N VAL A 39 -5.77 0.47 -4.43
CA VAL A 39 -4.43 1.04 -4.62
C VAL A 39 -4.59 2.51 -5.01
N PHE A 40 -4.13 3.43 -4.17
CA PHE A 40 -4.17 4.86 -4.48
C PHE A 40 -3.28 5.20 -5.67
N ALA A 41 -3.73 6.14 -6.52
CA ALA A 41 -2.94 6.62 -7.65
C ALA A 41 -1.77 7.53 -7.23
N HIS A 42 -1.88 8.18 -6.07
CA HIS A 42 -0.82 9.00 -5.47
C HIS A 42 -0.09 8.23 -4.37
N THR A 43 1.17 8.59 -4.12
CA THR A 43 2.02 7.97 -3.10
C THR A 43 2.05 8.78 -1.80
N ALA A 44 2.34 8.10 -0.69
CA ALA A 44 2.69 8.76 0.56
C ALA A 44 4.20 9.09 0.54
N PRO A 45 4.60 10.34 0.86
CA PRO A 45 6.00 10.72 0.82
C PRO A 45 6.78 10.12 1.98
N VAL A 46 7.98 9.59 1.70
CA VAL A 46 8.95 9.13 2.69
C VAL A 46 10.33 9.66 2.34
N SER A 47 11.08 10.14 3.33
CA SER A 47 12.47 10.56 3.09
C SER A 47 13.39 9.34 2.97
N PRO A 48 14.51 9.44 2.22
CA PRO A 48 15.50 8.37 2.16
C PRO A 48 16.05 7.96 3.53
N ALA A 49 16.16 8.91 4.47
CA ALA A 49 16.62 8.64 5.83
C ALA A 49 15.59 7.86 6.65
N GLN A 50 14.29 8.06 6.43
CA GLN A 50 13.24 7.25 7.05
C GLN A 50 13.22 5.84 6.45
N PHE A 51 13.34 5.72 5.12
CA PHE A 51 13.36 4.43 4.45
C PHE A 51 14.51 3.53 4.92
N ARG A 52 15.72 4.08 5.06
CA ARG A 52 16.91 3.35 5.57
C ARG A 52 16.81 2.91 7.04
N LYS A 53 15.81 3.36 7.79
CA LYS A 53 15.56 2.94 9.18
C LYS A 53 14.58 1.76 9.28
N LEU A 54 14.04 1.29 8.14
CA LEU A 54 13.17 0.13 8.11
C LEU A 54 14.00 -1.14 8.28
N ASN A 55 13.78 -1.82 9.41
CA ASN A 55 14.40 -3.07 9.75
C ASN A 55 13.34 -4.15 9.94
N ASP A 56 13.75 -5.41 9.83
CA ASP A 56 12.94 -6.56 10.22
C ASP A 56 12.85 -6.71 11.75
N ASP A 57 12.20 -7.78 12.19
CA ASP A 57 11.96 -8.09 13.60
C ASP A 57 13.23 -8.47 14.38
N ILE A 58 14.31 -8.83 13.69
CA ILE A 58 15.63 -9.10 14.29
C ILE A 58 16.59 -7.91 14.15
N GLY A 59 16.13 -6.79 13.62
CA GLY A 59 16.87 -5.53 13.52
C GLY A 59 17.79 -5.43 12.31
N ALA A 60 17.72 -6.35 11.35
CA ALA A 60 18.45 -6.28 10.10
C ALA A 60 17.74 -5.37 9.08
N PRO A 61 18.48 -4.72 8.15
CA PRO A 61 17.87 -3.92 7.10
C PRO A 61 16.88 -4.74 6.28
N LEU A 62 15.69 -4.20 6.07
CA LEU A 62 14.64 -4.86 5.32
C LEU A 62 14.94 -4.77 3.82
N VAL A 63 15.17 -5.92 3.18
CA VAL A 63 15.61 -6.04 1.78
C VAL A 63 14.71 -7.00 1.00
N ASP A 64 14.39 -6.66 -0.25
CA ASP A 64 13.70 -7.51 -1.24
C ASP A 64 12.49 -8.30 -0.74
N ASN A 65 11.76 -7.76 0.23
CA ASN A 65 10.66 -8.43 0.92
C ASN A 65 9.30 -8.26 0.21
N PHE A 66 9.31 -8.28 -1.12
CA PHE A 66 8.12 -8.12 -1.95
C PHE A 66 7.98 -9.29 -2.93
N ARG A 67 6.74 -9.51 -3.38
CA ARG A 67 6.44 -10.49 -4.42
C ARG A 67 6.47 -9.81 -5.79
N ASN A 68 7.06 -10.45 -6.79
CA ASN A 68 6.98 -10.00 -8.19
C ASN A 68 5.52 -9.86 -8.65
N THR A 69 5.30 -8.93 -9.60
CA THR A 69 3.99 -8.73 -10.21
C THR A 69 3.49 -10.02 -10.87
N GLN A 70 2.17 -10.19 -10.88
CA GLN A 70 1.52 -11.38 -11.39
C GLN A 70 0.67 -11.03 -12.63
N PRO A 71 0.53 -11.94 -13.60
CA PRO A 71 -0.30 -11.70 -14.78
C PRO A 71 -1.74 -11.33 -14.44
N LEU A 72 -2.37 -10.49 -15.27
CA LEU A 72 -3.75 -10.05 -15.04
C LEU A 72 -4.77 -11.18 -15.28
N ASN A 73 -4.48 -12.16 -16.14
CA ASN A 73 -5.35 -13.31 -16.42
C ASN A 73 -6.80 -12.91 -16.74
N GLY A 74 -6.98 -11.88 -17.58
CA GLY A 74 -8.30 -11.38 -17.99
C GLY A 74 -9.03 -10.54 -16.93
N ARG A 75 -8.46 -10.31 -15.74
CA ARG A 75 -9.05 -9.43 -14.73
C ARG A 75 -9.06 -7.97 -15.20
N THR A 76 -10.18 -7.30 -15.00
CA THR A 76 -10.32 -5.86 -15.20
C THR A 76 -9.93 -5.10 -13.94
N VAL A 77 -9.03 -4.12 -14.06
CA VAL A 77 -8.73 -3.16 -13.01
C VAL A 77 -9.57 -1.90 -13.24
N ARG A 78 -10.32 -1.47 -12.23
CA ARG A 78 -11.17 -0.27 -12.33
C ARG A 78 -10.48 0.92 -11.70
N ALA A 79 -10.40 2.03 -12.42
CA ALA A 79 -10.07 3.33 -11.85
C ALA A 79 -11.34 3.96 -11.28
N LEU A 80 -11.26 4.49 -10.06
CA LEU A 80 -12.36 5.14 -9.36
C LEU A 80 -11.91 6.55 -8.98
N PHE A 81 -12.82 7.50 -9.17
CA PHE A 81 -12.64 8.92 -8.88
C PHE A 81 -13.67 9.30 -7.82
N LEU A 82 -13.21 9.77 -6.67
CA LEU A 82 -14.05 10.33 -5.64
C LEU A 82 -14.17 11.82 -5.90
N ASP A 83 -15.35 12.22 -6.34
CA ASP A 83 -15.73 13.61 -6.42
C ASP A 83 -16.24 14.03 -5.04
N PHE A 84 -15.54 14.94 -4.38
CA PHE A 84 -15.94 15.51 -3.08
C PHE A 84 -16.63 16.86 -3.26
N ASP A 85 -17.19 17.14 -4.44
CA ASP A 85 -17.94 18.37 -4.68
C ASP A 85 -19.37 18.18 -4.13
N SER A 86 -19.53 18.48 -2.84
CA SER A 86 -20.82 18.71 -2.17
C SER A 86 -20.62 19.60 -0.95
#